data_AF-A0A954MA25-F1
#
_entry.id   AF-A0A954MA25-F1
#
_cell.length_a   1.000
_cell.length_b   1.000
_cell.length_c   1.000
_cell.angle_alpha   90.00
_cell.angle_beta   90.00
_cell.angle_gamma   90.00
#
_symmetry.space_group_name_H-M   'P 1'
#
loop_
_entity.id
_entity.type
_entity.pdbx_description
1 polymer ?
#
loop_
_entity_poly.entity_id
_entity_poly.type
_entity_poly.pdbx_seq_one_letter_code
_entity_poly.pdbx_strand_id
1 'polypeptide(L)'
;YMHNFTQREALQDLQFRGGYVYVSYMLTGEHIPYERDSSTLGRLKPFENFFLVDHCSGGAASGMGAWGVAVRYSYLDLTDDNRLGGTGESVTGALNWYWTPYSKLQFNLIYGDIANRNINNDAFGGSYLIAGTRFAIEF
;
A
#
# COMPACT_ATOMS: atom_id res chain seq x y z
N TYR A 1 -5.22 5.92 -12.00
CA TYR A 1 -6.10 5.51 -13.13
C TYR A 1 -5.32 4.48 -13.94
N MET A 2 -5.80 3.24 -14.03
CA MET A 2 -5.15 2.19 -14.81
C MET A 2 -6.21 1.48 -15.66
N HIS A 3 -6.08 1.58 -16.97
CA HIS A 3 -6.97 0.93 -17.94
C HIS A 3 -6.22 -0.27 -18.53
N ASN A 4 -6.80 -1.47 -18.50
CA ASN A 4 -6.14 -2.67 -19.03
C ASN A 4 -7.03 -3.30 -20.11
N PHE A 5 -6.51 -3.43 -21.33
CA PHE A 5 -7.21 -4.05 -22.46
C PHE A 5 -6.79 -5.52 -22.53
N THR A 6 -7.76 -6.44 -22.45
CA THR A 6 -7.51 -7.86 -22.72
C THR A 6 -8.18 -8.24 -24.02
N GLN A 7 -7.39 -8.36 -25.09
CA GLN A 7 -7.89 -8.70 -26.42
C GLN A 7 -8.03 -10.22 -26.54
N ARG A 8 -9.20 -10.72 -26.94
CA ARG A 8 -9.45 -12.14 -27.24
C ARG A 8 -9.98 -12.27 -28.67
N GLU A 9 -9.37 -13.13 -29.47
CA GLU A 9 -9.58 -13.20 -30.93
C GLU A 9 -10.95 -13.72 -31.42
N ALA A 10 -11.96 -13.91 -30.55
CA ALA A 10 -13.24 -14.49 -30.98
C ALA A 10 -14.51 -14.03 -30.23
N LEU A 11 -14.43 -13.07 -29.28
CA LEU A 11 -15.61 -12.53 -28.56
C LEU A 11 -15.41 -11.04 -28.26
N GLN A 12 -16.52 -10.31 -28.06
CA GLN A 12 -16.56 -8.86 -27.74
C GLN A 12 -15.53 -8.44 -26.68
N ASP A 13 -14.89 -7.28 -26.91
CA ASP A 13 -13.85 -6.72 -26.03
C ASP A 13 -14.40 -6.42 -24.64
N LEU A 14 -13.79 -7.01 -23.61
CA LEU A 14 -14.20 -6.89 -22.21
C LEU A 14 -13.50 -5.66 -21.58
N GLN A 15 -14.25 -4.62 -21.20
CA GLN A 15 -13.71 -3.40 -20.60
C GLN A 15 -13.72 -3.47 -19.07
N PHE A 16 -12.60 -3.87 -18.48
CA PHE A 16 -12.41 -3.81 -17.03
C PHE A 16 -12.00 -2.41 -16.59
N ARG A 17 -12.81 -1.77 -15.74
CA ARG A 17 -12.53 -0.44 -15.20
C ARG A 17 -12.07 -0.56 -13.75
N GLY A 18 -10.81 -0.19 -13.53
CA GLY A 18 -10.17 -0.24 -12.21
C GLY A 18 -9.48 1.07 -11.87
N GLY A 19 -9.67 1.53 -10.64
CA GLY A 19 -9.05 2.73 -10.10
C GLY A 19 -8.38 2.44 -8.77
N TYR A 20 -7.31 3.17 -8.48
CA TYR A 20 -6.82 3.27 -7.11
C TYR A 20 -6.45 4.70 -6.79
N VAL A 21 -6.67 5.06 -5.53
CA VAL A 21 -6.20 6.29 -4.92
C VAL A 21 -5.25 5.90 -3.81
N TYR A 22 -4.11 6.56 -3.75
CA TYR A 22 -3.07 6.33 -2.75
C TYR A 22 -2.70 7.66 -2.11
N VAL A 23 -2.71 7.69 -0.78
CA VAL A 23 -2.30 8.84 0.01
C VAL A 23 -1.27 8.36 1.01
N SER A 24 -0.15 9.06 1.09
CA SER A 24 0.90 8.81 2.08
C SER A 24 1.26 10.10 2.80
N TYR A 25 1.53 10.01 4.09
CA TYR A 25 1.88 11.13 4.93
C TYR A 25 2.96 10.73 5.94
N MET A 26 3.97 11.59 6.12
CA MET A 26 5.02 11.42 7.13
C MET A 26 4.59 12.15 8.39
N LEU A 27 4.30 11.40 9.45
CA LEU A 27 3.82 11.93 10.74
C LEU A 27 4.90 12.77 11.44
N THR A 28 6.15 12.40 11.26
CA THR A 28 7.33 13.05 11.86
C THR A 28 7.86 14.23 11.03
N GLY A 29 7.21 14.56 9.90
CA GLY A 29 7.49 15.76 9.10
C GLY A 29 8.64 15.62 8.10
N GLU A 30 9.25 14.44 7.98
CA GLU A 30 10.26 14.18 6.97
C GLU A 30 9.66 14.23 5.57
N HIS A 31 10.51 14.56 4.60
CA HIS A 31 10.16 14.54 3.20
C HIS A 31 11.10 13.63 2.44
N ILE A 32 10.59 13.00 1.39
CA ILE A 32 11.41 12.25 0.44
C ILE A 32 12.09 13.30 -0.47
N PRO A 33 13.43 13.42 -0.46
CA PRO A 33 14.10 14.38 -1.31
C PRO A 33 13.91 14.01 -2.78
N TYR A 34 13.66 15.02 -3.61
CA TYR A 34 13.59 14.84 -5.06
C TYR A 34 14.94 15.22 -5.68
N GLU A 35 15.61 14.24 -6.29
CA GLU A 35 16.89 14.47 -6.96
C GLU A 35 16.62 14.92 -8.39
N ARG A 36 16.87 16.21 -8.67
CA ARG A 36 16.57 16.81 -9.98
C ARG A 36 17.45 16.28 -11.10
N ASP A 37 18.70 15.94 -10.79
CA ASP A 37 19.68 15.51 -11.79
C ASP A 37 19.38 14.10 -12.32
N SER A 38 18.88 13.22 -11.45
CA SER A 38 18.50 11.84 -11.79
C SER A 38 17.00 11.69 -12.08
N SER A 39 16.18 12.72 -11.81
CA SER A 39 14.71 12.66 -11.85
C SER A 39 14.12 11.52 -11.00
N THR A 40 14.85 11.08 -9.99
CA THR A 40 14.42 10.00 -9.08
C THR A 40 14.05 10.54 -7.71
N LEU A 41 13.14 9.84 -7.03
CA LEU A 41 12.94 10.02 -5.61
C LEU A 41 14.16 9.47 -4.87
N GLY A 42 14.80 10.33 -4.08
CA GLY A 42 15.93 9.96 -3.25
C GLY A 42 15.50 9.16 -2.02
N ARG A 43 16.45 8.94 -1.12
CA ARG A 43 16.22 8.19 0.12
C ARG A 43 15.65 9.07 1.22
N LEU A 44 14.63 8.58 1.91
CA LEU A 44 14.13 9.22 3.14
C LEU A 44 15.18 9.08 4.25
N LYS A 45 15.60 10.21 4.82
CA LYS A 45 16.51 10.27 5.96
C LYS A 45 15.72 10.77 7.18
N PRO A 46 15.53 9.95 8.23
CA PRO A 46 14.93 10.41 9.48
C PRO A 46 15.67 11.63 10.03
N PHE A 47 14.94 12.61 10.58
CA PHE A 47 15.60 13.73 11.27
C PHE A 47 16.36 13.24 12.51
N GLU A 48 15.79 12.24 13.17
CA GLU A 48 16.39 11.53 14.29
C GLU A 48 16.26 10.02 14.05
N ASN A 49 17.38 9.29 14.17
CA ASN A 49 17.36 7.82 14.07
C ASN A 49 16.65 7.21 15.28
N PHE A 50 16.12 6.00 15.10
CA PHE A 50 15.62 5.21 16.21
C PHE A 50 16.79 4.71 17.06
N PHE A 51 16.81 5.08 18.33
CA PHE A 51 17.69 4.53 19.34
C PHE A 51 16.97 4.51 20.69
N LEU A 52 17.37 3.60 21.57
CA LEU A 52 16.91 3.54 22.95
C LEU A 52 18.11 3.09 23.78
N VAL A 53 18.74 4.03 24.50
CA VAL A 53 19.95 3.78 25.29
C VAL A 53 19.76 4.28 26.71
N ASP A 54 20.25 3.50 27.68
CA ASP A 54 20.24 3.89 29.09
C ASP A 54 21.45 4.78 29.39
N HIS A 55 21.26 5.89 30.09
CA HIS A 55 22.34 6.75 30.53
C HIS A 55 23.00 6.17 31.78
N CYS A 56 24.33 6.16 31.79
CA CYS A 56 25.12 5.77 32.97
C CYS A 56 24.82 6.62 34.22
N SER A 57 24.18 7.78 34.07
CA SER A 57 23.76 8.68 35.16
C SER A 57 22.27 8.56 35.54
N GLY A 58 21.55 7.58 34.98
CA GLY A 58 20.11 7.39 35.16
C GLY A 58 19.25 8.10 34.12
N GLY A 59 18.35 7.36 33.48
CA GLY A 59 17.39 7.83 32.48
C GLY A 59 17.63 7.23 31.09
N ALA A 60 16.58 7.02 30.29
CA ALA A 60 16.72 6.52 28.92
C ALA A 60 16.71 7.67 27.91
N ALA A 61 17.71 7.74 27.03
CA ALA A 61 17.68 8.57 25.84
C ALA A 61 17.05 7.76 24.70
N SER A 62 16.12 8.37 23.97
CA SER A 62 15.47 7.71 22.85
C SER A 62 15.23 8.64 21.66
N GLY A 63 15.31 8.07 20.47
CA GLY A 63 14.88 8.68 19.21
C GLY A 63 13.76 7.84 18.61
N MET A 64 12.72 8.47 18.04
CA MET A 64 11.54 7.75 17.56
C MET A 64 11.69 7.18 16.14
N GLY A 65 12.73 7.57 15.40
CA GLY A 65 12.80 7.32 13.96
C GLY A 65 11.78 8.16 13.18
N ALA A 66 11.64 7.89 11.88
CA ALA A 66 10.59 8.51 11.07
C ALA A 66 9.40 7.57 10.88
N TRP A 67 8.19 8.12 10.94
CA TRP A 67 6.94 7.38 10.81
C TRP A 67 6.15 7.87 9.60
N GLY A 68 5.90 6.97 8.65
CA GLY A 68 5.06 7.20 7.49
C GLY A 68 3.82 6.34 7.55
N VAL A 69 2.66 6.96 7.37
CA VAL A 69 1.40 6.23 7.15
C VAL A 69 0.97 6.37 5.72
N ALA A 70 0.31 5.34 5.21
CA ALA A 70 -0.28 5.37 3.89
C ALA A 70 -1.61 4.62 3.89
N VAL A 71 -2.54 5.11 3.10
CA VAL A 71 -3.81 4.46 2.83
C VAL A 71 -3.99 4.37 1.33
N ARG A 72 -4.39 3.20 0.87
CA ARG A 72 -4.76 2.93 -0.51
C ARG A 72 -6.20 2.44 -0.55
N TYR A 73 -7.03 3.07 -1.36
CA TYR A 73 -8.31 2.49 -1.75
C TYR A 73 -8.20 2.05 -3.21
N SER A 74 -8.56 0.81 -3.50
CA SER A 74 -8.68 0.31 -4.86
C SER A 74 -10.06 -0.26 -5.11
N TYR A 75 -10.58 0.08 -6.27
CA TYR A 75 -11.86 -0.37 -6.77
C TYR A 75 -11.63 -1.02 -8.13
N LEU A 76 -12.16 -2.21 -8.31
CA LEU A 76 -12.06 -2.98 -9.54
C LEU A 76 -13.44 -3.52 -9.91
N ASP A 77 -13.93 -3.11 -11.08
CA ASP A 77 -15.14 -3.68 -11.67
C ASP A 77 -14.76 -4.64 -12.79
N LEU A 78 -15.12 -5.91 -12.63
CA LEU A 78 -14.88 -6.98 -13.59
C LEU A 78 -16.13 -7.35 -14.39
N THR A 79 -17.17 -6.51 -14.37
CA THR A 79 -18.45 -6.79 -15.02
C THR A 79 -18.47 -6.26 -16.45
N ASP A 80 -18.64 -7.13 -17.44
CA ASP A 80 -18.97 -6.71 -18.80
C ASP A 80 -19.77 -7.79 -19.56
N ASP A 81 -20.49 -7.31 -20.57
CA ASP A 81 -21.64 -7.87 -21.28
C ASP A 81 -21.63 -9.41 -21.40
N ASN A 82 -22.47 -10.05 -20.59
CA ASN A 82 -22.71 -11.51 -20.52
C ASN A 82 -21.83 -12.34 -19.55
N ARG A 83 -20.97 -11.72 -18.71
CA ARG A 83 -20.28 -12.40 -17.58
C ARG A 83 -20.28 -11.55 -16.30
N LEU A 84 -20.92 -12.07 -15.24
CA LEU A 84 -20.98 -11.46 -13.91
C LEU A 84 -19.68 -11.71 -13.13
N GLY A 85 -18.60 -11.01 -13.52
CA GLY A 85 -17.26 -11.14 -12.93
C GLY A 85 -17.14 -10.66 -11.47
N GLY A 86 -18.08 -9.84 -11.02
CA GLY A 86 -18.13 -9.28 -9.66
C GLY A 86 -17.37 -7.97 -9.52
N THR A 87 -17.73 -7.21 -8.49
CA THR A 87 -17.07 -5.95 -8.12
C THR A 87 -16.21 -6.22 -6.89
N GLY A 88 -14.92 -5.89 -6.96
CA GLY A 88 -13.99 -6.02 -5.85
C GLY A 88 -13.52 -4.66 -5.37
N GLU A 89 -13.70 -4.38 -4.09
CA GLU A 89 -13.12 -3.21 -3.43
C GLU A 89 -12.14 -3.63 -2.34
N SER A 90 -11.06 -2.86 -2.18
CA SER A 90 -10.13 -3.12 -1.09
C SER A 90 -9.49 -1.85 -0.56
N VAL A 91 -9.40 -1.78 0.76
CA VAL A 91 -8.68 -0.76 1.51
C VAL A 91 -7.38 -1.37 2.02
N THR A 92 -6.26 -0.71 1.77
CA THR A 92 -4.96 -1.05 2.34
C THR A 92 -4.51 0.06 3.27
N GLY A 93 -4.30 -0.27 4.54
CA GLY A 93 -3.53 0.56 5.46
C GLY A 93 -2.07 0.12 5.48
N ALA A 94 -1.15 1.07 5.42
CA ALA A 94 0.28 0.84 5.48
C ALA A 94 0.92 1.75 6.53
N LEU A 95 1.80 1.17 7.36
CA LEU A 95 2.60 1.87 8.36
C LEU A 95 4.07 1.55 8.09
N ASN A 96 4.85 2.58 7.79
CA ASN A 96 6.28 2.50 7.53
C ASN A 96 7.01 3.17 8.69
N TRP A 97 7.84 2.41 9.38
CA TRP A 97 8.70 2.91 10.44
C TRP A 97 10.15 2.82 10.00
N TYR A 98 10.78 3.98 9.84
CA TYR A 98 12.16 4.12 9.44
C TYR A 98 13.02 4.31 10.68
N TRP A 99 13.85 3.30 10.97
CA TRP A 99 14.76 3.35 12.11
C TRP A 99 16.03 4.10 11.77
N THR A 100 16.55 3.88 10.58
CA THR A 100 17.72 4.59 10.05
C THR A 100 17.50 4.84 8.56
N PRO A 101 18.38 5.60 7.87
CA PRO A 101 18.33 5.68 6.41
C PRO A 101 18.47 4.32 5.71
N TYR A 102 18.98 3.30 6.40
CA TYR A 102 19.30 1.99 5.84
C TYR A 102 18.35 0.88 6.31
N SER A 103 17.53 1.13 7.34
CA SER A 103 16.64 0.12 7.92
C SER A 103 15.23 0.66 8.10
N LYS A 104 14.26 -0.10 7.59
CA LYS A 104 12.82 0.21 7.71
C LYS A 104 12.00 -1.03 7.96
N LEU A 105 10.92 -0.85 8.72
CA LEU A 105 9.90 -1.84 9.01
C LEU A 105 8.58 -1.36 8.38
N GLN A 106 7.94 -2.22 7.61
CA GLN A 106 6.69 -1.90 6.92
C GLN A 106 5.61 -2.87 7.38
N PHE A 107 4.46 -2.36 7.77
CA PHE A 107 3.27 -3.12 8.08
C PHE A 107 2.21 -2.75 7.06
N ASN A 108 1.55 -3.74 6.47
CA ASN A 108 0.46 -3.55 5.53
C ASN A 108 -0.71 -4.41 5.98
N LEU A 109 -1.89 -3.80 6.03
CA LEU A 109 -3.15 -4.47 6.32
C LEU A 109 -4.09 -4.19 5.16
N ILE A 110 -4.47 -5.23 4.45
CA ILE A 110 -5.36 -5.17 3.30
C ILE A 110 -6.67 -5.82 3.72
N TYR A 111 -7.75 -5.05 3.69
CA TYR A 111 -9.10 -5.56 3.82
C TYR A 111 -9.80 -5.37 2.48
N GLY A 112 -10.43 -6.41 1.97
CA GLY A 112 -11.22 -6.29 0.75
C GLY A 112 -12.51 -7.08 0.84
N ASP A 113 -13.50 -6.57 0.12
CA ASP A 113 -14.79 -7.23 -0.06
C ASP A 113 -15.01 -7.47 -1.55
N ILE A 114 -15.53 -8.65 -1.85
CA ILE A 114 -15.91 -9.03 -3.20
C ILE A 114 -17.41 -9.27 -3.17
N ALA A 115 -18.16 -8.41 -3.84
CA ALA A 115 -19.61 -8.49 -3.95
C ALA A 115 -20.03 -8.83 -5.40
N ASN A 116 -21.23 -9.42 -5.54
CA ASN A 116 -21.87 -9.71 -6.83
C ASN A 116 -21.13 -10.67 -7.76
N ARG A 117 -20.39 -11.66 -7.22
CA ARG A 117 -19.89 -12.76 -8.05
C ARG A 117 -21.03 -13.75 -8.30
N ASN A 118 -21.68 -13.62 -9.44
CA ASN A 118 -22.79 -14.50 -9.83
C ASN A 118 -22.23 -15.69 -10.60
N ILE A 119 -22.11 -16.84 -9.93
CA ILE A 119 -21.80 -18.13 -10.56
C ILE A 119 -23.08 -18.95 -10.44
N ASN A 120 -23.81 -19.11 -11.54
CA ASN A 120 -25.04 -19.92 -11.62
C ASN A 120 -26.23 -19.45 -10.73
N ASN A 121 -26.59 -18.16 -10.75
CA ASN A 121 -27.73 -17.56 -10.01
C ASN A 121 -27.63 -17.53 -8.47
N ASP A 122 -26.51 -17.97 -7.89
CA ASP A 122 -26.22 -17.79 -6.48
C ASP A 122 -25.21 -16.63 -6.29
N ALA A 123 -25.60 -15.64 -5.48
CA ALA A 123 -24.73 -14.52 -5.14
C ALA A 123 -23.67 -14.97 -4.13
N PHE A 124 -22.43 -15.13 -4.58
CA PHE A 124 -21.30 -15.39 -3.70
C PHE A 124 -20.58 -14.08 -3.38
N GLY A 125 -20.58 -13.71 -2.10
CA GLY A 125 -19.77 -12.62 -1.55
C GLY A 125 -18.74 -13.15 -0.57
N GLY A 126 -17.63 -12.43 -0.41
CA GLY A 126 -16.61 -12.82 0.56
C GLY A 126 -15.66 -11.68 0.89
N SER A 127 -15.41 -11.50 2.19
CA SER A 127 -14.39 -10.56 2.69
C SER A 127 -13.08 -11.28 2.95
N TYR A 128 -11.96 -10.61 2.71
CA TYR A 128 -10.63 -11.09 3.09
C TYR A 128 -9.87 -10.03 3.88
N LEU A 129 -9.06 -10.50 4.84
CA LEU A 129 -8.10 -9.69 5.57
C LEU A 129 -6.71 -10.29 5.39
N ILE A 130 -5.78 -9.50 4.89
CA ILE A 130 -4.39 -9.89 4.70
C ILE A 130 -3.53 -8.93 5.53
N ALA A 131 -2.78 -9.47 6.48
CA ALA A 131 -1.76 -8.74 7.20
C ALA A 131 -0.38 -9.16 6.67
N GLY A 132 0.50 -8.19 6.44
CA GLY A 132 1.84 -8.42 5.94
C GLY A 132 2.84 -7.50 6.63
N THR A 133 3.99 -8.06 6.98
CA THR A 133 5.12 -7.30 7.54
C THR A 133 6.33 -7.48 6.66
N ARG A 134 7.07 -6.40 6.42
CA ARG A 134 8.33 -6.43 5.69
C ARG A 134 9.40 -5.70 6.47
N PHE A 135 10.51 -6.38 6.68
CA PHE A 135 11.73 -5.76 7.16
C PHE A 135 12.68 -5.58 5.98
N ALA A 136 13.25 -4.38 5.83
CA ALA A 136 14.17 -4.07 4.76
C ALA A 136 15.44 -3.43 5.33
N ILE A 137 16.57 -3.99 4.94
CA ILE A 137 17.91 -3.44 5.17
C ILE A 137 18.54 -3.20 3.80
N GLU A 138 19.09 -2.01 3.61
CA GLU A 138 19.83 -1.60 2.43
C GLU A 138 21.29 -1.37 2.83
N PHE A 139 22.26 -1.87 2.04
CA PHE A 139 23.71 -1.74 2.29
C PHE A 139 24.39 -0.87 1.24
#